data_AF-A0A3B0FM59-F1
#
_entry.id   AF-A0A3B0FM59-F1
#
_cell.length_a   1.000
_cell.length_b   1.000
_cell.length_c   1.000
_cell.angle_alpha   90.00
_cell.angle_beta   90.00
_cell.angle_gamma   90.00
#
_symmetry.space_group_name_H-M   'P 1'
#
loop_
_entity.id
_entity.type
_entity.pdbx_description
1 polymer ?
#
loop_
_entity_poly.entity_id
_entity_poly.type
_entity_poly.pdbx_seq_one_letter_code
_entity_poly.pdbx_strand_id
1 'polypeptide(L)'
;MATSTATKETFLAPEAPQTGKIYNFIEAHADKNGSRPSPQFFLSGADAGDQVEIPHEIYEVLVKTVEAMRKGLAITITPSSMTLTTQQAAELLGVTRPTLVRLLDAGKIPFEKPGTHRRIKLEDVLAFKEVRKAEQYEALDSLGALDDENPEAATIRMKKARAVAAERRRQHKE
;
A
#
# COMPACT_ATOMS: atom_id res chain seq x y z
N MET A 1 -9.07 4.32 13.91
CA MET A 1 -8.80 5.76 13.68
C MET A 1 -7.30 5.96 13.77
N ALA A 2 -6.62 6.19 12.64
CA ALA A 2 -5.16 6.31 12.61
C ALA A 2 -4.78 7.79 12.77
N THR A 3 -4.19 8.12 13.92
CA THR A 3 -3.57 9.42 14.18
C THR A 3 -2.31 9.57 13.34
N SER A 4 -2.39 10.45 12.34
CA SER A 4 -1.23 10.93 11.57
C SER A 4 -0.33 11.74 12.51
N THR A 5 0.84 11.20 12.84
CA THR A 5 1.91 11.94 13.51
C THR A 5 2.52 12.93 12.53
N ALA A 6 2.18 14.21 12.67
CA ALA A 6 2.82 15.28 11.91
C ALA A 6 4.28 15.44 12.36
N THR A 7 5.21 15.04 11.51
CA THR A 7 6.65 15.30 11.66
C THR A 7 6.86 16.82 11.64
N LYS A 8 7.37 17.40 12.74
CA LYS A 8 7.71 18.83 12.78
C LYS A 8 9.02 19.06 12.02
N GLU A 9 8.93 19.59 10.81
CA GLU A 9 10.07 20.12 10.07
C GLU A 9 10.12 21.64 10.22
N THR A 10 11.26 22.18 10.67
CA THR A 10 11.47 23.62 10.78
C THR A 10 12.05 24.15 9.48
N PHE A 11 11.29 24.96 8.75
CA PHE A 11 11.73 25.62 7.53
C PHE A 11 12.09 27.08 7.81
N LEU A 12 13.23 27.53 7.28
CA LEU A 12 13.56 28.96 7.24
C LEU A 12 12.85 29.58 6.03
N ALA A 13 12.13 30.68 6.20
CA ALA A 13 11.50 31.36 5.08
C ALA A 13 12.58 31.86 4.11
N PRO A 14 12.52 31.51 2.81
CA PRO A 14 13.45 32.07 1.84
C PRO A 14 13.21 33.58 1.73
N GLU A 15 14.28 34.38 1.75
CA GLU A 15 14.24 35.84 1.56
C GLU A 15 13.98 36.22 0.09
N ALA A 16 12.94 35.65 -0.50
CA ALA A 16 12.53 35.91 -1.87
C ALA A 16 11.38 36.95 -1.88
N PRO A 17 11.45 37.97 -2.75
CA PRO A 17 10.35 38.93 -2.96
C PRO A 17 9.01 38.27 -3.36
N GLN A 18 9.06 37.03 -3.84
CA GLN A 18 7.92 36.23 -4.27
C GLN A 18 7.05 35.75 -3.11
N THR A 19 7.61 35.61 -1.89
CA THR A 19 6.92 35.05 -0.72
C THR A 19 5.66 35.84 -0.35
N GLY A 20 5.71 37.18 -0.43
CA GLY A 20 4.56 38.04 -0.15
C GLY A 20 3.43 37.89 -1.18
N LYS A 21 3.75 37.64 -2.46
CA LYS A 21 2.74 37.40 -3.51
C LYS A 21 2.02 36.07 -3.28
N ILE A 22 2.75 35.04 -2.86
CA ILE A 22 2.20 33.72 -2.56
C ILE A 22 1.24 33.80 -1.35
N TYR A 23 1.64 34.50 -0.29
CA TYR A 23 0.79 34.68 0.89
C TYR A 23 -0.53 35.39 0.55
N ASN A 24 -0.44 36.51 -0.18
CA ASN A 24 -1.62 37.26 -0.61
C ASN A 24 -2.56 36.43 -1.49
N PHE A 25 -2.02 35.57 -2.35
CA PHE A 25 -2.83 34.66 -3.16
C PHE A 25 -3.60 33.65 -2.31
N ILE A 26 -2.97 33.05 -1.30
CA ILE A 26 -3.59 32.05 -0.41
C ILE A 26 -4.70 32.70 0.42
N GLU A 27 -4.45 33.86 1.00
CA GLU A 27 -5.43 34.63 1.80
C GLU A 27 -6.62 35.06 0.92
N ALA A 28 -6.36 35.69 -0.23
CA ALA A 28 -7.43 36.13 -1.14
C ALA A 28 -8.28 34.96 -1.66
N HIS A 29 -7.68 33.78 -1.88
CA HIS A 29 -8.43 32.57 -2.22
C HIS A 29 -9.28 32.08 -1.05
N ALA A 30 -8.74 32.06 0.18
CA ALA A 30 -9.46 31.63 1.36
C ALA A 30 -10.65 32.54 1.69
N ASP A 31 -10.49 33.86 1.57
CA ASP A 31 -11.56 34.83 1.78
C ASP A 31 -12.70 34.67 0.77
N LYS A 32 -12.36 34.33 -0.47
CA LYS A 32 -13.35 34.21 -1.56
C LYS A 32 -14.05 32.86 -1.59
N ASN A 33 -13.33 31.78 -1.28
CA ASN A 33 -13.82 30.40 -1.46
C ASN A 33 -14.04 29.65 -0.13
N GLY A 34 -13.83 30.31 1.01
CA GLY A 34 -14.01 29.75 2.36
C GLY A 34 -13.02 28.64 2.74
N SER A 35 -12.03 28.35 1.88
CA SER A 35 -11.03 27.30 2.12
C SER A 35 -9.70 27.63 1.45
N ARG A 36 -8.62 27.15 2.06
CA ARG A 36 -7.29 27.21 1.45
C ARG A 36 -7.25 26.32 0.22
N PRO A 37 -6.50 26.70 -0.84
CA PRO A 37 -6.39 25.88 -2.03
C PRO A 37 -5.83 24.50 -1.67
N SER A 38 -6.53 23.45 -2.10
CA SER A 38 -6.02 22.08 -2.03
C SER A 38 -4.84 21.93 -2.99
N PRO A 39 -3.81 21.15 -2.66
CA PRO A 39 -2.72 20.89 -3.58
C PRO A 39 -3.25 20.23 -4.86
N GLN A 40 -3.03 20.89 -5.99
CA GLN A 40 -3.28 20.35 -7.32
C GLN A 40 -1.94 20.02 -7.97
N PHE A 41 -1.87 18.87 -8.65
CA PHE A 41 -0.67 18.40 -9.30
C PHE A 41 -0.88 18.47 -10.81
N PHE A 42 0.12 18.96 -11.54
CA PHE A 42 0.04 19.11 -12.98
C PHE A 42 1.23 18.43 -13.65
N LEU A 43 0.97 17.73 -14.75
CA LEU A 43 2.00 17.31 -15.70
C LEU A 43 2.08 18.39 -16.79
N SER A 44 3.24 19.04 -16.91
CA SER A 44 3.48 20.05 -17.94
C SER A 44 4.13 19.45 -19.19
N GLY A 45 3.57 19.74 -20.35
CA GLY A 45 4.17 19.47 -21.65
C GLY A 45 5.21 20.51 -22.05
N ALA A 46 5.63 20.45 -23.32
CA ALA A 46 6.72 21.29 -23.85
C ALA A 46 6.28 22.74 -24.15
N ASP A 47 4.99 22.94 -24.40
CA ASP A 47 4.43 24.23 -24.80
C ASP A 47 3.87 25.03 -23.61
N ALA A 48 3.89 26.36 -23.75
CA ALA A 48 3.36 27.25 -22.72
C ALA A 48 1.84 27.05 -22.56
N GLY A 49 1.43 26.59 -21.37
CA GLY A 49 0.03 26.29 -21.05
C GLY A 49 -0.40 24.85 -21.36
N ASP A 50 0.49 24.01 -21.90
CA ASP A 50 0.24 22.58 -22.03
C ASP A 50 0.41 21.92 -20.65
N GLN A 51 -0.68 21.85 -19.89
CA GLN A 51 -0.71 21.23 -18.57
C GLN A 51 -1.97 20.38 -18.41
N VAL A 52 -1.79 19.17 -17.87
CA VAL A 52 -2.90 18.30 -17.47
C VAL A 52 -2.87 18.09 -15.96
N GLU A 53 -4.00 18.29 -15.32
CA GLU A 53 -4.15 17.99 -13.89
C GLU A 53 -4.10 16.47 -13.70
N ILE A 54 -3.29 16.03 -12.73
CA ILE A 54 -3.17 14.62 -12.37
C ILE A 54 -3.78 14.37 -10.99
N PRO A 55 -4.52 13.26 -10.80
CA PRO A 55 -4.95 12.81 -9.49
C PRO A 55 -3.77 12.59 -8.53
N HIS A 56 -4.04 12.70 -7.23
CA HIS A 56 -3.03 12.53 -6.18
C HIS A 56 -2.36 11.14 -6.24
N GLU A 57 -3.13 10.11 -6.60
CA GLU A 57 -2.65 8.74 -6.72
C GLU A 57 -1.55 8.60 -7.79
N ILE A 58 -1.69 9.31 -8.92
CA ILE A 58 -0.68 9.31 -9.98
C ILE A 58 0.58 10.04 -9.50
N TYR A 59 0.40 11.18 -8.82
CA TYR A 59 1.51 11.92 -8.23
C TYR A 59 2.34 11.04 -7.28
N GLU A 60 1.69 10.31 -6.37
CA GLU A 60 2.40 9.40 -5.46
C GLU A 60 3.21 8.32 -6.19
N VAL A 61 2.64 7.73 -7.25
CA VAL A 61 3.32 6.73 -8.07
C VAL A 61 4.56 7.33 -8.72
N LEU A 62 4.47 8.54 -9.26
CA LEU A 62 5.60 9.25 -9.87
C LEU A 62 6.70 9.55 -8.84
N VAL A 63 6.35 10.01 -7.64
CA VAL A 63 7.33 10.26 -6.57
C VAL A 63 8.09 8.99 -6.20
N LYS A 64 7.36 7.89 -5.95
CA LYS A 64 7.96 6.57 -5.65
C LYS A 64 8.83 6.08 -6.80
N THR A 65 8.41 6.34 -8.04
CA THR A 65 9.16 5.98 -9.24
C THR A 65 10.49 6.73 -9.31
N VAL A 66 10.47 8.06 -9.16
CA VAL A 66 11.69 8.88 -9.17
C VAL A 66 12.62 8.49 -8.02
N GLU A 67 12.09 8.19 -6.84
CA GLU A 67 12.91 7.74 -5.70
C GLU A 67 13.62 6.41 -5.97
N ALA A 68 12.91 5.43 -6.55
CA ALA A 68 13.50 4.16 -6.95
C ALA A 68 14.56 4.32 -8.04
N MET A 69 14.32 5.18 -9.05
CA MET A 69 15.32 5.51 -10.08
C MET A 69 16.56 6.16 -9.49
N ARG A 70 16.39 7.10 -8.53
CA ARG A 70 17.51 7.73 -7.82
C ARG A 70 18.37 6.73 -7.05
N LYS A 71 17.77 5.63 -6.58
CA LYS A 71 18.44 4.49 -5.94
C LYS A 71 19.07 3.51 -6.94
N GLY A 72 18.97 3.76 -8.24
CA GLY A 72 19.47 2.89 -9.31
C GLY A 72 18.62 1.64 -9.53
N LEU A 73 17.39 1.61 -9.00
CA LEU A 73 16.48 0.48 -9.16
C LEU A 73 15.72 0.58 -10.48
N ALA A 74 15.65 -0.53 -11.21
CA ALA A 74 14.79 -0.65 -12.38
C ALA A 74 13.32 -0.73 -11.95
N ILE A 75 12.43 -0.13 -12.75
CA ILE A 75 11.00 -0.05 -12.47
C ILE A 75 10.25 -0.66 -13.65
N THR A 76 9.26 -1.48 -13.34
CA THR A 76 8.40 -2.12 -14.34
C THR A 76 6.96 -1.71 -14.09
N ILE A 77 6.32 -1.15 -15.11
CA ILE A 77 4.88 -0.88 -15.11
C ILE A 77 4.20 -2.04 -15.81
N THR A 78 3.22 -2.65 -15.14
CA THR A 78 2.53 -3.84 -15.64
C THR A 78 1.03 -3.60 -15.65
N PRO A 79 0.33 -3.86 -16.76
CA PRO A 79 -1.13 -3.80 -16.80
C PRO A 79 -1.76 -4.78 -15.81
N SER A 80 -2.85 -4.36 -15.15
CA SER A 80 -3.60 -5.20 -14.21
C SER A 80 -4.19 -6.47 -14.86
N SER A 81 -4.49 -6.42 -16.16
CA SER A 81 -5.01 -7.54 -16.94
C SER A 81 -3.96 -8.62 -17.26
N MET A 82 -2.70 -8.43 -16.84
CA MET A 82 -1.64 -9.40 -17.10
C MET A 82 -1.92 -10.72 -16.38
N THR A 83 -1.84 -11.83 -17.12
CA THR A 83 -1.81 -13.17 -16.54
C THR A 83 -0.37 -13.58 -16.24
N LEU A 84 -0.14 -14.02 -15.01
CA LEU A 84 1.13 -14.47 -14.48
C LEU A 84 1.26 -16.00 -14.56
N THR A 85 2.50 -16.46 -14.69
CA THR A 85 2.85 -17.84 -14.40
C THR A 85 2.84 -18.10 -12.89
N THR A 86 2.78 -19.38 -12.49
CA THR A 86 2.93 -19.76 -11.08
C THR A 86 4.27 -19.31 -10.48
N GLN A 87 5.31 -19.11 -11.30
CA GLN A 87 6.59 -18.66 -10.78
C GLN A 87 6.55 -17.16 -10.46
N GLN A 88 6.08 -16.35 -11.41
CA GLN A 88 5.93 -14.90 -11.24
C GLN A 88 4.99 -14.55 -10.09
N ALA A 89 3.85 -15.25 -9.97
CA ALA A 89 2.93 -15.04 -8.86
C ALA A 89 3.54 -15.42 -7.50
N ALA A 90 4.39 -16.46 -7.45
CA ALA A 90 5.04 -16.88 -6.20
C ALA A 90 6.07 -15.84 -5.77
N GLU A 91 6.86 -15.33 -6.72
CA GLU A 91 7.82 -14.26 -6.51
C GLU A 91 7.14 -12.98 -6.01
N LEU A 92 6.02 -12.59 -6.61
CA LEU A 92 5.26 -11.40 -6.21
C LEU A 92 4.70 -11.50 -4.77
N LEU A 93 4.30 -12.70 -4.37
CA LEU A 93 3.83 -13.00 -3.01
C LEU A 93 4.95 -13.25 -2.01
N GLY A 94 6.21 -13.34 -2.45
CA GLY A 94 7.34 -13.68 -1.59
C GLY A 94 7.28 -15.10 -1.02
N VAL A 95 6.70 -16.06 -1.76
CA VAL A 95 6.56 -17.46 -1.33
C VAL A 95 7.21 -18.42 -2.33
N THR A 96 7.48 -19.65 -1.91
CA THR A 96 7.98 -20.68 -2.82
C THR A 96 6.89 -21.13 -3.79
N ARG A 97 7.27 -21.52 -5.02
CA ARG A 97 6.32 -22.05 -6.03
C ARG A 97 5.46 -23.20 -5.50
N PRO A 98 5.98 -24.22 -4.77
CA PRO A 98 5.13 -25.27 -4.19
C PRO A 98 4.09 -24.72 -3.22
N THR A 99 4.44 -23.70 -2.44
CA THR A 99 3.49 -23.03 -1.53
C THR A 99 2.38 -22.35 -2.31
N LEU A 100 2.70 -21.63 -3.39
CA LEU A 100 1.69 -21.05 -4.26
C LEU A 100 0.78 -22.13 -4.84
N VAL A 101 1.34 -23.22 -5.38
CA VAL A 101 0.53 -24.31 -5.97
C VAL A 101 -0.46 -24.87 -4.96
N ARG A 102 -0.05 -25.05 -3.70
CA ARG A 102 -0.97 -25.46 -2.62
C ARG A 102 -2.09 -24.45 -2.37
N LEU A 103 -1.82 -23.15 -2.47
CA LEU A 103 -2.84 -22.11 -2.32
C LEU A 103 -3.85 -22.13 -3.49
N LEU A 104 -3.37 -22.37 -4.70
CA LEU A 104 -4.20 -22.50 -5.90
C LEU A 104 -5.08 -23.75 -5.82
N ASP A 105 -4.50 -24.89 -5.42
CA ASP A 105 -5.23 -26.15 -5.29
C ASP A 105 -6.26 -26.11 -4.15
N ALA A 106 -6.01 -25.30 -3.12
CA ALA A 106 -6.97 -25.00 -2.05
C ALA A 106 -8.00 -23.92 -2.42
N GLY A 107 -8.03 -23.45 -3.67
CA GLY A 107 -8.99 -22.45 -4.15
C GLY A 107 -8.84 -21.06 -3.53
N LYS A 108 -7.73 -20.77 -2.86
CA LYS A 108 -7.51 -19.48 -2.18
C LYS A 108 -7.19 -18.33 -3.13
N ILE A 109 -6.69 -18.66 -4.33
CA ILE A 109 -6.44 -17.70 -5.40
C ILE A 109 -7.02 -18.30 -6.68
N PRO A 110 -7.91 -17.60 -7.39
CA PRO A 110 -8.42 -18.03 -8.69
C PRO A 110 -7.28 -18.26 -9.68
N PHE A 111 -7.43 -19.26 -10.55
CA PHE A 111 -6.52 -19.48 -11.66
C PHE A 111 -7.24 -20.09 -12.85
N GLU A 112 -6.68 -19.86 -14.02
CA GLU A 112 -7.10 -20.47 -15.26
C GLU A 112 -6.04 -21.49 -15.71
N LYS A 113 -6.47 -22.50 -16.46
CA LYS A 113 -5.56 -23.48 -17.06
C LYS A 113 -5.82 -23.60 -18.56
N PRO A 114 -5.48 -22.57 -19.36
CA PRO A 114 -5.54 -22.66 -20.80
C PRO A 114 -4.47 -23.66 -21.28
N GLY A 115 -4.88 -24.91 -21.49
CA GLY A 115 -4.00 -26.02 -21.84
C GLY A 115 -3.31 -26.67 -20.63
N THR A 116 -1.98 -26.75 -20.67
CA THR A 116 -1.20 -27.54 -19.69
C THR A 116 -0.83 -26.77 -18.43
N HIS A 117 -0.57 -25.46 -18.56
CA HIS A 117 0.00 -24.65 -17.49
C HIS A 117 -1.03 -23.73 -16.85
N ARG A 118 -0.93 -23.55 -15.52
CA ARG A 118 -1.76 -22.58 -14.78
C ARG A 118 -1.34 -21.14 -15.12
N ARG A 119 -2.35 -20.26 -15.19
CA ARG A 119 -2.26 -18.81 -15.40
C ARG A 119 -3.09 -18.12 -14.33
N ILE A 120 -2.55 -17.08 -13.72
CA ILE A 120 -3.16 -16.42 -12.56
C ILE A 120 -3.22 -14.94 -12.90
N LYS A 121 -4.38 -14.29 -12.79
CA LYS A 121 -4.44 -12.85 -13.09
C LYS A 121 -3.69 -12.07 -12.01
N LEU A 122 -2.98 -11.03 -12.41
CA LEU A 122 -2.23 -10.19 -11.47
C LEU A 122 -3.16 -9.59 -10.40
N GLU A 123 -4.37 -9.18 -10.79
CA GLU A 123 -5.41 -8.66 -9.88
C GLU A 123 -5.72 -9.64 -8.73
N ASP A 124 -5.88 -10.93 -9.03
CA ASP A 124 -6.19 -11.98 -8.05
C ASP A 124 -5.02 -12.19 -7.07
N VAL A 125 -3.79 -12.13 -7.57
CA VAL A 125 -2.59 -12.24 -6.73
C VAL A 125 -2.48 -11.05 -5.78
N LEU A 126 -2.71 -9.84 -6.27
CA LEU A 126 -2.64 -8.62 -5.47
C LEU A 126 -3.76 -8.57 -4.43
N ALA A 127 -5.00 -8.94 -4.80
CA ALA A 127 -6.11 -9.03 -3.86
C ALA A 127 -5.81 -9.99 -2.71
N PHE A 128 -5.27 -11.18 -3.02
CA PHE A 128 -4.86 -12.14 -1.99
C PHE A 128 -3.74 -11.59 -1.09
N LYS A 129 -2.77 -10.85 -1.66
CA LYS A 129 -1.68 -10.24 -0.90
C LYS A 129 -2.20 -9.23 0.14
N GLU A 130 -3.17 -8.38 -0.24
CA GLU A 130 -3.75 -7.39 0.66
C GLU A 130 -4.57 -8.05 1.78
N VAL A 131 -5.38 -9.08 1.48
CA VAL A 131 -6.10 -9.84 2.50
C VAL A 131 -5.13 -10.43 3.53
N ARG A 132 -4.05 -11.07 3.06
CA ARG A 132 -3.03 -11.65 3.96
C ARG A 132 -2.29 -10.61 4.80
N LYS A 133 -2.02 -9.45 4.23
CA LYS A 133 -1.39 -8.34 4.93
C LYS A 133 -2.30 -7.83 6.05
N ALA A 134 -3.60 -7.67 5.78
CA ALA A 134 -4.58 -7.30 6.79
C ALA A 134 -4.67 -8.33 7.93
N GLU A 135 -4.72 -9.63 7.60
CA GLU A 135 -4.69 -10.72 8.61
C GLU A 135 -3.41 -10.69 9.46
N GLN A 136 -2.26 -10.36 8.86
CA GLN A 136 -0.99 -10.24 9.57
C GLN A 136 -1.00 -9.05 10.54
N TYR A 137 -1.52 -7.90 10.12
CA TYR A 137 -1.66 -6.74 11.01
C TYR A 137 -2.64 -7.01 12.15
N GLU A 138 -3.80 -7.63 11.90
CA GLU A 138 -4.74 -8.01 12.97
C GLU A 138 -4.09 -8.96 13.98
N ALA A 139 -3.30 -9.93 13.51
CA ALA A 139 -2.55 -10.82 14.38
C ALA A 139 -1.51 -10.05 15.21
N LEU A 140 -0.76 -9.13 14.62
CA LEU A 140 0.22 -8.31 15.35
C LEU A 140 -0.45 -7.39 16.38
N ASP A 141 -1.57 -6.75 16.05
CA ASP A 141 -2.33 -5.91 16.99
C ASP A 141 -2.84 -6.74 18.18
N SER A 142 -3.26 -7.99 17.95
CA SER A 142 -3.64 -8.90 19.03
C SER A 142 -2.48 -9.26 19.98
N LEU A 143 -1.22 -9.12 19.53
CA LEU A 143 -0.02 -9.21 20.36
C LEU A 143 0.46 -7.84 20.90
N GLY A 144 0.04 -6.71 20.33
CA GLY A 144 0.42 -5.37 20.81
C GLY A 144 -0.30 -4.96 22.10
N ALA A 145 -1.45 -5.58 22.42
CA ALA A 145 -2.18 -5.39 23.67
C ALA A 145 -1.56 -6.16 24.86
N LEU A 146 -0.22 -6.17 24.96
CA LEU A 146 0.55 -6.92 25.97
C LEU A 146 1.12 -6.06 27.12
N ASP A 147 0.76 -4.77 27.21
CA ASP A 147 1.03 -3.94 28.40
C ASP A 147 0.03 -4.25 29.53
N ASP A 148 -0.06 -5.52 29.92
CA ASP A 148 -0.75 -5.92 31.15
C ASP A 148 0.28 -6.20 32.23
N GLU A 149 0.25 -5.41 33.31
CA GLU A 149 1.09 -5.56 34.51
C GLU A 149 0.90 -6.91 35.25
N ASN A 150 0.08 -7.83 34.74
CA ASN A 150 -0.20 -9.12 35.37
C ASN A 150 0.21 -10.35 34.51
N PRO A 151 1.32 -11.05 34.85
CA PRO A 151 1.88 -12.16 34.07
C PRO A 151 1.00 -13.42 34.01
N GLU A 152 0.14 -13.67 34.99
CA GLU A 152 -0.78 -14.81 34.95
C GLU A 152 -1.89 -14.62 33.90
N ALA A 153 -2.41 -13.40 33.79
CA ALA A 153 -3.42 -13.05 32.79
C ALA A 153 -2.84 -13.12 31.37
N ALA A 154 -1.58 -12.71 31.17
CA ALA A 154 -0.88 -12.83 29.90
C ALA A 154 -0.75 -14.30 29.45
N THR A 155 -0.44 -15.21 30.38
CA THR A 155 -0.24 -16.64 30.09
C THR A 155 -1.54 -17.31 29.62
N ILE A 156 -2.67 -17.01 30.28
CA ILE A 156 -3.99 -17.54 29.91
C ILE A 156 -4.42 -17.01 28.54
N ARG A 157 -4.21 -15.72 28.26
CA ARG A 157 -4.53 -15.12 26.95
C ARG A 157 -3.66 -15.66 25.82
N MET A 158 -2.36 -15.85 26.05
CA MET A 158 -1.46 -16.49 25.08
C MET A 158 -1.89 -17.92 24.73
N LYS A 159 -2.34 -18.69 25.73
CA LYS A 159 -2.87 -20.04 25.51
C LYS A 159 -4.16 -20.00 24.66
N LYS A 160 -5.03 -19.02 24.91
CA LYS A 160 -6.27 -18.81 24.16
C LYS A 160 -6.02 -18.31 22.73
N ALA A 161 -5.11 -17.35 22.54
CA ALA A 161 -4.69 -16.84 21.24
C ALA A 161 -4.03 -17.94 20.39
N ARG A 162 -3.19 -18.79 20.99
CA ARG A 162 -2.62 -19.98 20.33
C ARG A 162 -3.69 -20.99 19.92
N ALA A 163 -4.72 -21.21 20.74
CA ALA A 163 -5.84 -22.09 20.39
C ALA A 163 -6.64 -21.53 19.21
N VAL A 164 -6.98 -20.25 19.22
CA VAL A 164 -7.69 -19.57 18.11
C VAL A 164 -6.86 -19.59 16.83
N ALA A 165 -5.56 -19.33 16.89
CA ALA A 165 -4.68 -19.41 15.73
C ALA A 165 -4.54 -20.86 15.21
N ALA A 166 -4.57 -21.86 16.08
CA ALA A 166 -4.58 -23.27 15.68
C ALA A 166 -5.91 -23.69 15.03
N GLU A 167 -7.04 -23.18 15.52
CA GLU A 167 -8.36 -23.40 14.92
C GLU A 167 -8.50 -22.72 13.56
N ARG A 168 -8.05 -21.47 13.43
CA ARG A 168 -7.99 -20.76 12.13
C ARG A 168 -7.14 -21.54 11.11
N ARG A 169 -6.02 -22.15 11.54
CA ARG A 169 -5.19 -23.03 10.68
C ARG A 169 -5.88 -24.33 10.27
N ARG A 170 -6.79 -24.85 11.09
CA ARG A 170 -7.58 -26.06 10.77
C ARG A 170 -8.70 -25.73 9.80
N GLN A 171 -9.40 -24.61 10.00
CA GLN A 171 -10.46 -24.13 9.10
C GLN A 171 -9.94 -23.69 7.72
N HIS A 172 -8.67 -23.28 7.61
CA HIS A 172 -8.03 -23.01 6.33
C HIS A 172 -7.46 -24.26 5.62
N LYS A 173 -7.56 -25.45 6.22
CA LYS A 173 -7.04 -26.72 5.69
C LYS A 173 -8.14 -27.64 5.13
N GLU A 174 -9.40 -27.37 5.45
CA GLU A 174 -10.60 -27.93 4.79
C GLU A 174 -11.00 -27.06 3.59
#